data_AF-A0A6I4U2G7-F1
#
_entry.id   AF-A0A6I4U2G7-F1
#
_cell.length_a   1.000
_cell.length_b   1.000
_cell.length_c   1.000
_cell.angle_alpha   90.00
_cell.angle_beta   90.00
_cell.angle_gamma   90.00
#
_symmetry.space_group_name_H-M   'P 1'
#
loop_
_entity.id
_entity.type
_entity.pdbx_description
1 polymer ?
#
loop_
_entity_poly.entity_id
_entity_poly.type
_entity_poly.pdbx_seq_one_letter_code
_entity_poly.pdbx_strand_id
1 'polypeptide(L)'
;MITENAIEFRDALPDGGVLLALDVGTKTIGTATCDMGWRFATPGVVLQRAKFTVDKAKLKELCAARKVEGIVIGLPLNMDGTAGPRCQASRAYARNLADLDLPILLWDERLSTATADAAMIAQDLSRKKRAGRIDAQAAAVILQSAIDRLTGSAF
;
A
#
# COMPACT_ATOMS: atom_id res chain seq x y z
N MET A 1 -0.79 2.92 -15.71
CA MET A 1 -1.08 1.47 -15.74
C MET A 1 -1.70 1.06 -14.42
N ILE A 2 -2.75 0.24 -14.40
CA ILE A 2 -3.30 -0.38 -13.17
C ILE A 2 -3.37 -1.89 -13.42
N THR A 3 -2.76 -2.69 -12.55
CA THR A 3 -2.73 -4.15 -12.71
C THR A 3 -2.81 -4.87 -11.36
N GLU A 4 -3.28 -6.12 -11.38
CA GLU A 4 -3.20 -7.07 -10.25
C GLU A 4 -2.01 -8.05 -10.46
N ASN A 5 -1.34 -7.97 -11.60
CA ASN A 5 -0.23 -8.85 -11.95
C ASN A 5 1.09 -8.21 -11.52
N ALA A 6 1.75 -8.83 -10.53
CA ALA A 6 3.04 -8.38 -10.01
C ALA A 6 4.15 -8.38 -11.08
N ILE A 7 4.11 -9.31 -12.04
CA ILE A 7 5.12 -9.40 -13.12
C ILE A 7 4.98 -8.19 -14.04
N GLU A 8 3.77 -7.87 -14.51
CA GLU A 8 3.52 -6.68 -15.33
C GLU A 8 3.94 -5.40 -14.60
N PHE A 9 3.70 -5.32 -13.29
CA PHE A 9 4.13 -4.18 -12.48
C PHE A 9 5.66 -4.08 -12.37
N ARG A 10 6.35 -5.20 -12.14
CA ARG A 10 7.83 -5.26 -12.14
C ARG A 10 8.40 -4.77 -13.47
N ASP A 11 7.84 -5.24 -14.57
CA ASP A 11 8.33 -4.93 -15.93
C ASP A 11 8.17 -3.45 -16.28
N ALA A 12 7.16 -2.78 -15.74
CA ALA A 12 7.00 -1.33 -15.89
C ALA A 12 8.03 -0.50 -15.09
N LEU A 13 8.76 -1.12 -14.16
CA LEU A 13 9.76 -0.48 -13.29
C LEU A 13 11.08 -1.28 -13.33
N PRO A 14 11.75 -1.38 -14.49
CA PRO A 14 12.91 -2.26 -14.66
C PRO A 14 14.05 -1.95 -13.68
N ASP A 15 14.29 -0.66 -13.43
CA ASP A 15 15.34 -0.15 -12.55
C ASP A 15 14.95 -0.12 -11.06
N GLY A 16 13.73 -0.56 -10.72
CA GLY A 16 13.18 -0.45 -9.37
C GLY A 16 12.68 0.96 -9.09
N GLY A 17 12.90 1.45 -7.86
CA GLY A 17 12.49 2.78 -7.43
C GLY A 17 11.65 2.79 -6.16
N VAL A 18 11.41 3.97 -5.61
CA VAL A 18 10.62 4.09 -4.37
C VAL A 18 9.16 3.80 -4.68
N LEU A 19 8.57 2.84 -3.97
CA LEU A 19 7.13 2.56 -4.04
C LEU A 19 6.41 3.20 -2.86
N LEU A 20 5.15 3.58 -3.07
CA LEU A 20 4.23 4.02 -2.03
C LEU A 20 3.10 3.00 -1.88
N ALA A 21 2.95 2.40 -0.70
CA ALA A 21 1.79 1.59 -0.38
C ALA A 21 0.69 2.38 0.31
N LEU A 22 -0.56 2.04 -0.01
CA LEU A 22 -1.78 2.60 0.56
C LEU A 22 -2.68 1.49 1.13
N ASP A 23 -2.96 1.57 2.42
CA ASP A 23 -4.09 0.85 3.04
C ASP A 23 -5.28 1.79 3.15
N VAL A 24 -6.26 1.61 2.25
CA VAL A 24 -7.39 2.54 2.09
C VAL A 24 -8.55 2.14 3.00
N GLY A 25 -8.53 2.68 4.22
CA GLY A 25 -9.61 2.55 5.19
C GLY A 25 -10.82 3.47 4.90
N THR A 26 -11.85 3.37 5.75
CA THR A 26 -13.02 4.26 5.68
C THR A 26 -12.76 5.64 6.28
N LYS A 27 -11.87 5.74 7.26
CA LYS A 27 -11.55 6.98 8.00
C LYS A 27 -10.11 7.47 7.80
N THR A 28 -9.21 6.56 7.48
CA THR A 28 -7.78 6.80 7.38
C THR A 28 -7.21 6.13 6.14
N ILE A 29 -6.04 6.61 5.71
CA ILE A 29 -5.22 5.95 4.71
C ILE A 29 -3.86 5.72 5.37
N GLY A 30 -3.53 4.47 5.65
CA GLY A 30 -2.19 4.08 6.04
C GLY A 30 -1.26 4.24 4.85
N THR A 31 -0.08 4.80 5.05
CA THR A 31 0.95 4.89 4.00
C THR A 31 2.22 4.19 4.44
N ALA A 32 2.97 3.66 3.47
CA ALA A 32 4.32 3.14 3.68
C ALA A 32 5.16 3.33 2.41
N THR A 33 6.48 3.41 2.55
CA THR A 33 7.41 3.51 1.41
C THR A 33 8.52 2.49 1.51
N CYS A 34 9.15 2.10 0.40
CA CYS A 34 10.31 1.21 0.42
C CYS A 34 11.60 1.90 -0.04
N ASP A 35 12.73 1.22 0.14
CA ASP A 35 13.97 1.59 -0.54
C ASP A 35 13.89 1.28 -2.05
N MET A 36 14.77 1.91 -2.84
CA MET A 36 14.78 1.76 -4.30
C MET A 36 15.05 0.33 -4.78
N GLY A 37 15.71 -0.49 -3.96
CA GLY A 37 16.03 -1.88 -4.25
C GLY A 37 14.95 -2.87 -3.80
N TRP A 38 13.81 -2.39 -3.31
CA TRP A 38 12.66 -3.23 -2.92
C TRP A 38 13.00 -4.26 -1.85
N ARG A 39 13.75 -3.85 -0.82
CA ARG A 39 14.19 -4.73 0.27
C ARG A 39 13.35 -4.58 1.53
N PHE A 40 13.06 -3.34 1.91
CA PHE A 40 12.41 -3.03 3.18
C PHE A 40 11.31 -1.99 3.02
N ALA A 41 10.11 -2.33 3.48
CA ALA A 41 9.02 -1.39 3.67
C ALA A 41 9.15 -0.64 5.01
N THR A 42 8.93 0.67 4.97
CA THR A 42 8.94 1.55 6.14
C THR A 42 7.56 2.20 6.30
N PRO A 43 6.91 2.04 7.47
CA PRO A 43 5.66 2.72 7.79
C PRO A 43 5.80 4.24 7.65
N GLY A 44 4.83 4.85 6.98
CA GLY A 44 4.76 6.27 6.71
C GLY A 44 3.79 7.00 7.62
N VAL A 45 3.21 8.07 7.07
CA VAL A 45 2.19 8.88 7.76
C VAL A 45 0.81 8.25 7.59
N VAL A 46 -0.09 8.50 8.54
CA VAL A 46 -1.51 8.19 8.35
C VAL A 46 -2.24 9.44 7.92
N LEU A 47 -2.86 9.39 6.75
CA LEU A 47 -3.71 10.47 6.26
C LEU A 47 -5.12 10.29 6.82
N GLN A 48 -5.69 11.36 7.38
CA GLN A 48 -7.12 11.39 7.70
C GLN A 48 -7.89 11.58 6.40
N ARG A 49 -8.87 10.71 6.14
CA ARG A 49 -9.68 10.78 4.92
C ARG A 49 -10.55 12.02 4.92
N ALA A 50 -10.61 12.66 3.77
CA ALA A 50 -11.48 13.79 3.49
C ALA A 50 -12.17 13.56 2.15
N LYS A 51 -12.47 14.67 1.44
CA LYS A 51 -12.87 14.59 0.03
C LYS A 51 -11.68 14.05 -0.77
N PHE A 52 -11.96 13.23 -1.78
CA PHE A 52 -10.92 12.59 -2.60
C PHE A 52 -9.91 13.59 -3.18
N THR A 53 -10.35 14.78 -3.59
CA THR A 53 -9.46 15.84 -4.10
C THR A 53 -8.40 16.28 -3.09
N VAL A 54 -8.75 16.31 -1.80
CA VAL A 54 -7.82 16.65 -0.71
C VAL A 54 -6.87 15.48 -0.44
N ASP A 55 -7.39 14.26 -0.39
CA ASP A 55 -6.58 13.06 -0.18
C ASP A 55 -5.52 12.94 -1.29
N LYS A 56 -5.94 13.11 -2.54
CA LYS A 56 -5.07 13.06 -3.72
C LYS A 56 -4.02 14.16 -3.74
N ALA A 57 -4.35 15.38 -3.32
CA ALA A 57 -3.35 16.46 -3.23
C ALA A 57 -2.22 16.08 -2.26
N LYS A 58 -2.56 15.55 -1.08
CA LYS A 58 -1.59 15.06 -0.09
C LYS A 58 -0.76 13.89 -0.62
N LEU A 59 -1.40 12.96 -1.33
CA LEU A 59 -0.70 11.84 -1.96
C LEU A 59 0.28 12.33 -3.03
N LYS A 60 -0.12 13.30 -3.86
CA LYS A 60 0.74 13.90 -4.87
C LYS A 60 1.96 14.59 -4.25
N GLU A 61 1.77 15.34 -3.17
CA GLU A 61 2.87 15.94 -2.39
C GLU A 61 3.82 14.86 -1.84
N LEU A 62 3.27 13.77 -1.28
CA LEU A 62 4.05 12.66 -0.75
C LEU A 62 4.86 11.96 -1.85
N CYS A 63 4.24 11.71 -3.01
CA CYS A 63 4.91 11.11 -4.16
C CYS A 63 6.08 11.97 -4.64
N ALA A 64 5.86 13.29 -4.75
CA ALA A 64 6.92 14.22 -5.16
C ALA A 64 8.06 14.28 -4.13
N ALA A 65 7.74 14.36 -2.84
CA ALA A 65 8.73 14.46 -1.77
C ALA A 65 9.61 13.20 -1.65
N ARG A 66 9.05 12.03 -1.98
CA ARG A 66 9.75 10.73 -1.86
C ARG A 66 10.27 10.20 -3.20
N LYS A 67 10.03 10.91 -4.31
CA LYS A 67 10.34 10.44 -5.67
C LYS A 67 9.76 9.05 -5.94
N VAL A 68 8.47 8.92 -5.66
CA VAL A 68 7.75 7.66 -5.85
C VAL A 68 7.63 7.36 -7.33
N GLU A 69 8.02 6.16 -7.71
CA GLU A 69 7.98 5.63 -9.08
C GLU A 69 6.78 4.69 -9.29
N GLY A 70 6.15 4.18 -8.22
CA GLY A 70 4.98 3.32 -8.33
C GLY A 70 4.16 3.25 -7.05
N ILE A 71 2.88 2.86 -7.18
CA ILE A 71 1.94 2.77 -6.06
C ILE A 71 1.48 1.32 -5.89
N VAL A 72 1.39 0.86 -4.64
CA VAL A 72 0.78 -0.41 -4.26
C VAL A 72 -0.47 -0.12 -3.42
N ILE A 73 -1.60 -0.72 -3.74
CA ILE A 73 -2.85 -0.54 -3.00
C ILE A 73 -3.34 -1.90 -2.53
N GLY A 74 -3.62 -2.02 -1.24
CA GLY A 74 -4.22 -3.22 -0.67
C GLY A 74 -5.56 -3.56 -1.33
N LEU A 75 -5.72 -4.82 -1.72
CA LEU A 75 -6.93 -5.37 -2.31
C LEU A 75 -7.52 -6.42 -1.34
N PRO A 76 -8.50 -6.02 -0.50
CA PRO A 76 -9.08 -6.90 0.50
C PRO A 76 -10.11 -7.84 -0.16
N LEU A 77 -9.61 -8.89 -0.82
CA LEU A 77 -10.43 -9.98 -1.34
C LEU A 77 -10.95 -10.85 -0.19
N ASN A 78 -12.11 -11.46 -0.40
CA ASN A 78 -12.63 -12.46 0.52
C ASN A 78 -11.77 -13.72 0.48
N MET A 79 -11.77 -14.54 1.54
CA MET A 79 -10.93 -15.75 1.61
C MET A 79 -11.12 -16.71 0.43
N ASP A 80 -12.31 -16.76 -0.16
CA ASP A 80 -12.64 -17.54 -1.36
C ASP A 80 -12.19 -16.89 -2.69
N GLY A 81 -11.62 -15.69 -2.65
CA GLY A 81 -11.13 -14.93 -3.80
C GLY A 81 -12.15 -13.97 -4.40
N THR A 82 -13.36 -13.93 -3.85
CA THR A 82 -14.41 -13.06 -4.38
C THR A 82 -14.18 -11.60 -3.97
N ALA A 83 -14.63 -10.68 -4.84
CA ALA A 83 -14.52 -9.24 -4.58
C ALA A 83 -15.73 -8.72 -3.80
N GLY A 84 -15.51 -8.28 -2.56
CA GLY A 84 -16.51 -7.56 -1.76
C GLY A 84 -16.55 -6.04 -2.04
N PRO A 85 -17.44 -5.30 -1.36
CA PRO A 85 -17.55 -3.83 -1.51
C PRO A 85 -16.24 -3.07 -1.26
N ARG A 86 -15.40 -3.54 -0.31
CA ARG A 86 -14.08 -2.95 -0.02
C ARG A 86 -13.07 -3.14 -1.16
N CYS A 87 -13.08 -4.29 -1.83
CA CYS A 87 -12.27 -4.53 -3.02
C CYS A 87 -12.68 -3.56 -4.14
N GLN A 88 -13.98 -3.40 -4.40
CA GLN A 88 -14.47 -2.46 -5.40
C GLN A 88 -14.12 -1.00 -5.07
N ALA A 89 -14.20 -0.62 -3.79
CA ALA A 89 -13.77 0.70 -3.34
C ALA A 89 -12.27 0.95 -3.60
N SER A 90 -11.42 -0.06 -3.36
CA SER A 90 -9.96 0.04 -3.61
C SER A 90 -9.64 0.13 -5.11
N ARG A 91 -10.32 -0.65 -5.95
CA ARG A 91 -10.24 -0.54 -7.42
C ARG A 91 -10.70 0.83 -7.93
N ALA A 92 -11.79 1.37 -7.38
CA ALA A 92 -12.26 2.71 -7.71
C ALA A 92 -11.26 3.79 -7.27
N TYR A 93 -10.66 3.62 -6.08
CA TYR A 93 -9.63 4.52 -5.59
C TYR A 93 -8.40 4.54 -6.50
N ALA A 94 -7.91 3.37 -6.92
CA ALA A 94 -6.82 3.23 -7.89
C ALA A 94 -7.12 3.95 -9.21
N ARG A 95 -8.33 3.76 -9.77
CA ARG A 95 -8.75 4.46 -11.00
C ARG A 95 -8.75 5.97 -10.85
N ASN A 96 -9.17 6.47 -9.70
CA ASN A 96 -9.19 7.92 -9.45
C ASN A 96 -7.78 8.52 -9.26
N LEU A 97 -6.77 7.68 -8.97
CA LEU A 97 -5.36 8.07 -8.89
C LEU A 97 -4.60 7.90 -10.21
N ALA A 98 -5.24 7.39 -11.27
CA ALA A 98 -4.57 7.08 -12.54
C ALA A 98 -3.88 8.30 -13.18
N ASP A 99 -4.36 9.51 -12.91
CA ASP A 99 -3.78 10.76 -13.43
C ASP A 99 -2.61 11.30 -12.58
N LEU A 100 -2.12 10.51 -11.62
CA LEU A 100 -0.77 10.70 -11.08
C LEU A 100 0.31 10.16 -12.02
N ASP A 101 -0.08 9.49 -13.11
CA ASP A 101 0.82 8.91 -14.13
C ASP A 101 1.87 7.94 -13.56
N LEU A 102 1.56 7.31 -12.42
CA LEU A 102 2.36 6.26 -11.81
C LEU A 102 1.74 4.88 -12.09
N PRO A 103 2.54 3.82 -12.32
CA PRO A 103 2.03 2.46 -12.31
C PRO A 103 1.43 2.14 -10.94
N ILE A 104 0.30 1.44 -10.94
CA ILE A 104 -0.42 1.02 -9.73
C ILE A 104 -0.59 -0.50 -9.72
N LEU A 105 -0.11 -1.13 -8.65
CA LEU A 105 -0.36 -2.54 -8.33
C LEU A 105 -1.50 -2.64 -7.31
N LEU A 106 -2.53 -3.39 -7.64
CA LEU A 106 -3.55 -3.84 -6.71
C LEU A 106 -3.08 -5.16 -6.08
N TRP A 107 -2.79 -5.16 -4.79
CA TRP A 107 -2.14 -6.27 -4.10
C TRP A 107 -3.13 -7.11 -3.32
N ASP A 108 -3.30 -8.39 -3.68
CA ASP A 108 -4.15 -9.32 -2.94
C ASP A 108 -3.60 -9.55 -1.52
N GLU A 109 -4.29 -8.97 -0.54
CA GLU A 109 -3.90 -9.03 0.87
C GLU A 109 -3.92 -10.45 1.43
N ARG A 110 -4.61 -11.40 0.78
CA ARG A 110 -4.63 -12.81 1.22
C ARG A 110 -3.32 -13.53 1.00
N LEU A 111 -2.46 -13.00 0.14
CA LEU A 111 -1.10 -13.52 -0.09
C LEU A 111 -0.17 -13.26 1.12
N SER A 112 -0.61 -12.50 2.13
CA SER A 112 0.16 -12.19 3.33
C SER A 112 0.09 -13.27 4.42
N THR A 113 -0.10 -14.55 4.05
CA THR A 113 -0.35 -15.67 4.97
C THR A 113 0.82 -16.02 5.92
N ALA A 114 1.90 -15.24 5.98
CA ALA A 114 3.05 -15.53 6.84
C ALA A 114 3.42 -14.45 7.88
N THR A 115 2.80 -13.26 7.92
CA THR A 115 3.33 -12.15 8.75
C THR A 115 2.31 -11.33 9.55
N ALA A 116 1.08 -11.82 9.73
CA ALA A 116 0.10 -11.12 10.57
C ALA A 116 0.43 -11.17 12.08
N ASP A 117 1.28 -12.11 12.53
CA ASP A 117 1.60 -12.29 13.96
C ASP A 117 2.74 -11.40 14.47
N ALA A 118 3.48 -10.68 13.61
CA ALA A 118 4.69 -9.94 14.02
C ALA A 118 4.43 -8.54 14.60
N ALA A 119 3.22 -7.97 14.47
CA ALA A 119 2.98 -6.56 14.80
C ALA A 119 2.55 -6.27 16.25
N MET A 120 2.45 -7.28 17.12
CA MET A 120 1.78 -7.12 18.42
C MET A 120 2.72 -7.09 19.63
N ILE A 121 3.78 -6.28 19.61
CA ILE A 121 4.39 -5.77 20.86
C ILE A 121 4.75 -4.30 20.68
N ALA A 122 3.88 -3.42 21.18
CA ALA A 122 4.24 -2.04 21.50
C ALA A 122 3.64 -1.72 22.87
N GLN A 123 4.47 -1.87 23.91
CA GLN A 123 4.17 -1.40 25.25
C GLN A 123 4.08 0.13 25.25
N ASP A 124 3.11 0.64 26.01
CA ASP A 124 2.99 2.02 26.50
C ASP A 124 2.69 3.14 25.47
N LEU A 125 1.65 2.97 24.66
CA LEU A 125 1.08 4.06 23.85
C LEU A 125 -0.42 4.25 24.10
N SER A 126 -0.89 5.50 24.13
CA SER A 126 -2.32 5.81 24.25
C SER A 126 -3.11 5.24 23.07
N ARG A 127 -4.38 4.84 23.29
CA ARG A 127 -5.23 4.15 22.29
C ARG A 127 -5.26 4.84 20.92
N LYS A 128 -5.28 6.17 20.88
CA LYS A 128 -5.27 6.96 19.64
C LYS A 128 -3.93 6.89 18.90
N LYS A 129 -2.80 6.97 19.63
CA LYS A 129 -1.45 6.79 19.05
C LYS A 129 -1.26 5.36 18.54
N ARG A 130 -1.83 4.37 19.24
CA ARG A 130 -1.83 2.97 18.83
C ARG A 130 -2.58 2.75 17.51
N ALA A 131 -3.80 3.29 17.37
CA ALA A 131 -4.59 3.15 16.15
C ALA A 131 -3.88 3.73 14.92
N GLY A 132 -3.34 4.95 15.01
CA GLY A 132 -2.58 5.53 13.90
C GLY A 132 -1.29 4.76 13.57
N ARG A 133 -0.63 4.16 14.58
CA ARG A 133 0.52 3.30 14.31
C ARG A 133 0.09 2.00 13.61
N ILE A 134 -1.02 1.39 14.01
CA ILE A 134 -1.55 0.16 13.38
C ILE A 134 -1.85 0.39 11.89
N ASP A 135 -2.52 1.49 11.53
CA ASP A 135 -2.87 1.78 10.13
C ASP A 135 -1.63 1.95 9.24
N ALA A 136 -0.58 2.65 9.73
CA ALA A 136 0.68 2.77 8.99
C ALA A 136 1.44 1.44 8.90
N GLN A 137 1.34 0.58 9.93
CA GLN A 137 1.94 -0.76 9.89
C GLN A 137 1.24 -1.66 8.88
N ALA A 138 -0.09 -1.60 8.77
CA ALA A 138 -0.83 -2.38 7.77
C ALA A 138 -0.35 -2.06 6.34
N ALA A 139 -0.18 -0.77 6.01
CA ALA A 139 0.39 -0.35 4.73
C ALA A 139 1.82 -0.88 4.52
N ALA A 140 2.64 -0.94 5.58
CA ALA A 140 4.00 -1.49 5.48
C ALA A 140 3.99 -3.01 5.25
N VAL A 141 3.07 -3.76 5.87
CA VAL A 141 2.91 -5.20 5.63
C VAL A 141 2.47 -5.45 4.18
N ILE A 142 1.49 -4.70 3.67
CA ILE A 142 1.07 -4.75 2.26
C ILE A 142 2.28 -4.52 1.34
N LEU A 143 3.06 -3.47 1.62
CA LEU A 143 4.21 -3.14 0.79
C LEU A 143 5.28 -4.23 0.84
N GLN A 144 5.60 -4.73 2.03
CA GLN A 144 6.63 -5.77 2.20
C GLN A 144 6.24 -7.03 1.43
N SER A 145 5.01 -7.51 1.58
CA SER A 145 4.55 -8.69 0.85
C SER A 145 4.58 -8.47 -0.67
N ALA A 146 4.25 -7.27 -1.14
CA ALA A 146 4.32 -6.94 -2.56
C ALA A 146 5.76 -6.95 -3.07
N ILE A 147 6.70 -6.27 -2.38
CA ILE A 147 8.11 -6.22 -2.82
C ILE A 147 8.78 -7.59 -2.75
N ASP A 148 8.50 -8.41 -1.73
CA ASP A 148 9.02 -9.79 -1.64
C ASP A 148 8.58 -10.64 -2.84
N ARG A 149 7.35 -10.42 -3.33
CA ARG A 149 6.85 -11.08 -4.55
C ARG A 149 7.52 -10.53 -5.81
N LEU A 150 7.73 -9.21 -5.89
CA LEU A 150 8.33 -8.55 -7.05
C LEU A 150 9.81 -8.92 -7.23
N THR A 151 10.54 -9.16 -6.13
CA THR A 151 11.95 -9.56 -6.14
C THR A 151 12.14 -11.08 -6.20
N GLY A 152 11.07 -11.85 -6.06
CA GLY A 152 11.14 -13.31 -5.97
C GLY A 152 11.72 -13.81 -4.64
N SER A 153 11.82 -12.96 -3.61
CA SER A 153 12.27 -13.33 -2.27
C SER A 153 11.24 -14.14 -1.48
N ALA A 154 10.01 -14.31 -2.00
CA ALA A 154 8.95 -15.10 -1.40
C ALA A 154 9.04 -16.62 -1.66
N PHE A 155 10.25 -17.17 -1.84
CA PHE A 155 10.51 -18.59 -2.07
C PHE A 155 11.72 -19.10 -1.28
#